data_AF-M1EKD4-F1
#
_entry.id   AF-M1EKD4-F1
#
_cell.length_a   1.000
_cell.length_b   1.000
_cell.length_c   1.000
_cell.angle_alpha   90.00
_cell.angle_beta   90.00
_cell.angle_gamma   90.00
#
_symmetry.space_group_name_H-M   'P 1'
#
loop_
_entity.id
_entity.type
_entity.pdbx_description
1 polymer ?
#
loop_
_entity_poly.entity_id
_entity_poly.type
_entity_poly.pdbx_seq_one_letter_code
_entity_poly.pdbx_strand_id
1 'polypeptide(L)'
;VVPNYDNVHPNYHKEPFLQQLKVFSDEVQQQAQLSTIRSFLKLYTTMPVAKLAGFLDLTEQEFRIQLLVFKHKMKNLVWTSGISALDGEFQSASEVDFYIDKDMIHIADTKVARRYG
;
A
#
# COMPACT_ATOMS: atom_id res chain seq x y z
N VAL A 1 25.11 24.00 0.46
CA VAL A 1 24.84 25.35 -0.10
C VAL A 1 24.09 26.13 0.95
N VAL A 2 24.57 27.32 1.32
CA VAL A 2 23.90 28.14 2.34
C VAL A 2 22.58 28.67 1.76
N PRO A 3 21.46 28.69 2.51
CA PRO A 3 20.22 29.28 2.01
C PRO A 3 20.44 30.77 1.70
N ASN A 4 20.01 31.22 0.52
CA ASN A 4 20.06 32.63 0.15
C ASN A 4 18.86 33.36 0.77
N TYR A 5 19.13 34.24 1.74
CA TYR A 5 18.11 34.97 2.51
C TYR A 5 17.65 36.28 1.83
N ASP A 6 18.31 36.72 0.75
CA ASP A 6 17.98 37.98 0.07
C ASP A 6 16.86 37.82 -0.96
N ASN A 7 16.55 36.57 -1.34
CA ASN A 7 15.48 36.21 -2.28
C ASN A 7 14.42 35.31 -1.63
N VAL A 8 13.93 35.70 -0.44
CA VAL A 8 12.78 35.02 0.18
C VAL A 8 11.53 35.28 -0.65
N HIS A 9 11.18 34.31 -1.50
CA HIS A 9 9.88 34.27 -2.17
C HIS A 9 8.79 34.41 -1.10
N PRO A 10 7.72 35.23 -1.30
CA PRO A 10 6.75 35.60 -0.26
C PRO A 10 6.04 34.42 0.46
N ASN A 11 6.23 33.18 -0.01
CA ASN A 11 5.64 31.96 0.51
C ASN A 11 6.67 30.85 0.80
N TYR A 12 7.96 31.14 0.95
CA TYR A 12 8.98 30.11 1.19
C TYR A 12 8.68 29.23 2.42
N HIS A 13 8.10 29.82 3.48
CA HIS A 13 7.65 29.08 4.68
C HIS A 13 6.52 28.07 4.42
N LYS A 14 5.81 28.17 3.28
CA LYS A 14 4.73 27.25 2.89
C LYS A 14 5.22 26.09 2.02
N GLU A 15 6.42 26.16 1.45
CA GLU A 15 6.96 25.09 0.60
C GLU A 15 6.96 23.71 1.30
N PRO A 16 7.45 23.57 2.54
CA PRO A 16 7.46 22.27 3.22
C PRO A 16 6.05 21.70 3.40
N PHE A 17 5.09 22.56 3.74
CA PHE A 17 3.68 22.17 3.89
C PHE A 17 3.08 21.72 2.56
N LEU A 18 3.33 22.46 1.48
CA LEU A 18 2.84 22.11 0.14
C LEU A 18 3.45 20.79 -0.35
N GLN A 19 4.73 20.55 -0.07
CA GLN A 19 5.39 19.30 -0.40
C GLN A 19 4.79 18.12 0.38
N GLN A 20 4.55 18.29 1.69
CA GLN A 20 3.91 17.26 2.50
C GLN A 20 2.48 16.97 2.05
N LEU A 21 1.70 18.02 1.74
CA LEU A 21 0.35 17.89 1.21
C LEU A 21 0.34 17.14 -0.13
N LYS A 22 1.30 17.45 -1.01
CA LYS A 22 1.45 16.74 -2.29
C LYS A 22 1.73 15.25 -2.07
N VAL A 23 2.73 14.91 -1.27
CA VAL A 23 3.08 13.51 -0.96
C VAL A 23 1.91 12.77 -0.32
N PHE A 24 1.18 13.42 0.59
CA PHE A 24 -0.01 12.85 1.19
C PHE A 24 -1.12 12.60 0.16
N SER A 25 -1.41 13.59 -0.70
CA SER A 25 -2.41 13.45 -1.76
C SER A 25 -2.06 12.31 -2.73
N ASP A 26 -0.79 12.20 -3.11
CA ASP A 26 -0.30 11.14 -3.99
C ASP A 26 -0.48 9.76 -3.34
N GLU A 27 -0.19 9.62 -2.04
CA GLU A 27 -0.38 8.36 -1.31
C GLU A 27 -1.87 8.00 -1.18
N VAL A 28 -2.74 8.97 -0.87
CA VAL A 28 -4.20 8.75 -0.78
C VAL A 28 -4.76 8.28 -2.12
N GLN A 29 -4.33 8.88 -3.23
CA GLN A 29 -4.73 8.47 -4.58
C GLN A 29 -4.33 7.01 -4.86
N GLN A 30 -3.10 6.64 -4.51
CA GLN A 30 -2.59 5.27 -4.68
C GLN A 30 -3.39 4.28 -3.80
N GLN A 31 -3.69 4.64 -2.56
CA GLN A 31 -4.40 3.79 -1.61
C GLN A 31 -5.84 3.50 -2.04
N ALA A 32 -6.50 4.45 -2.71
CA ALA A 32 -7.84 4.28 -3.26
C ALA A 32 -7.93 3.09 -4.23
N GLN A 33 -6.97 2.96 -5.15
CA GLN A 33 -6.92 1.84 -6.11
C GLN A 33 -6.69 0.49 -5.42
N LEU A 34 -5.85 0.45 -4.39
CA LEU A 34 -5.58 -0.75 -3.60
C LEU A 34 -6.83 -1.24 -2.86
N SER A 35 -7.70 -0.33 -2.43
CA SER A 35 -8.95 -0.69 -1.73
C SER A 35 -9.89 -1.53 -2.61
N THR A 36 -9.95 -1.21 -3.91
CA THR A 36 -10.76 -1.94 -4.89
C THR A 36 -10.22 -3.35 -5.10
N ILE A 37 -8.91 -3.48 -5.32
CA ILE A 37 -8.25 -4.79 -5.49
C ILE A 37 -8.48 -5.66 -4.25
N ARG A 38 -8.29 -5.10 -3.04
CA ARG A 38 -8.53 -5.82 -1.77
C ARG A 38 -9.95 -6.36 -1.69
N SER A 39 -10.93 -5.55 -2.08
CA SER A 39 -12.35 -5.91 -2.01
C SER A 39 -12.68 -7.08 -2.93
N PHE A 40 -12.10 -7.11 -4.13
CA PHE A 40 -12.22 -8.26 -5.02
C PHE A 40 -11.52 -9.49 -4.46
N LEU A 41 -10.27 -9.38 -4.00
CA LEU A 41 -9.53 -10.51 -3.44
C LEU A 41 -10.27 -11.16 -2.28
N LYS A 42 -10.90 -10.37 -1.40
CA LYS A 42 -11.66 -10.88 -0.24
C LYS A 42 -12.85 -11.79 -0.60
N LEU A 43 -13.37 -11.70 -1.83
CA LEU A 43 -14.52 -12.49 -2.27
C LEU A 43 -14.14 -13.88 -2.81
N TYR A 44 -12.85 -14.14 -3.03
CA TYR A 44 -12.38 -15.35 -3.68
C TYR A 44 -11.32 -16.06 -2.84
N THR A 45 -11.26 -17.39 -2.95
CA THR A 45 -10.17 -18.21 -2.39
C THR A 45 -9.04 -18.39 -3.39
N THR A 46 -9.39 -18.55 -4.67
CA THR A 46 -8.43 -18.62 -5.78
C THR A 46 -9.03 -17.96 -7.02
N MET A 47 -8.22 -17.23 -7.80
CA MET A 47 -8.68 -16.62 -9.05
C MET A 47 -7.57 -16.47 -10.10
N PRO A 48 -7.84 -16.74 -11.40
CA PRO A 48 -6.88 -16.45 -12.45
C PRO A 48 -6.58 -14.95 -12.58
N VAL A 49 -5.30 -14.60 -12.79
CA VAL A 49 -4.83 -13.22 -12.98
C VAL A 49 -5.61 -12.52 -14.09
N ALA A 50 -5.83 -13.20 -15.23
CA ALA A 50 -6.55 -12.68 -16.38
C ALA A 50 -7.98 -12.22 -16.07
N LYS A 51 -8.70 -12.97 -15.21
CA LYS A 51 -10.10 -12.66 -14.86
C LYS A 51 -10.19 -11.38 -14.03
N LEU A 52 -9.30 -11.25 -13.04
CA LEU A 52 -9.26 -10.08 -12.16
C LEU A 52 -8.75 -8.83 -12.91
N ALA A 53 -7.75 -8.99 -13.79
CA ALA A 53 -7.29 -7.94 -14.68
C ALA A 53 -8.43 -7.43 -15.59
N GLY A 54 -9.24 -8.34 -16.12
CA GLY A 54 -10.44 -8.01 -16.91
C GLY A 54 -11.54 -7.28 -16.13
N PHE A 55 -11.64 -7.44 -14.80
CA PHE A 55 -12.58 -6.65 -13.98
C PHE A 55 -12.13 -5.21 -13.74
N LEU A 56 -10.84 -4.94 -13.91
CA LEU A 56 -10.25 -3.62 -13.70
C LEU A 56 -9.92 -2.91 -15.01
N ASP A 57 -10.27 -3.51 -16.16
CA ASP A 57 -9.90 -3.05 -17.50
C ASP A 57 -8.38 -2.84 -17.66
N LEU A 58 -7.58 -3.71 -17.03
CA LEU A 58 -6.12 -3.69 -17.07
C LEU A 58 -5.56 -4.86 -17.88
N THR A 59 -4.36 -4.68 -18.42
CA THR A 59 -3.59 -5.82 -18.92
C THR A 59 -3.11 -6.69 -17.76
N GLU A 60 -2.86 -7.98 -18.02
CA GLU A 60 -2.32 -8.89 -17.00
C GLU A 60 -0.98 -8.40 -16.43
N GLN A 61 -0.15 -7.77 -17.27
CA GLN A 61 1.13 -7.22 -16.85
C GLN A 61 0.95 -6.03 -15.88
N GLU A 62 0.06 -5.10 -16.20
CA GLU A 62 -0.25 -3.97 -15.31
C GLU A 62 -0.85 -4.45 -13.99
N PHE A 63 -1.75 -5.43 -14.05
CA PHE A 63 -2.37 -5.98 -12.85
C PHE A 63 -1.36 -6.71 -11.96
N ARG A 64 -0.40 -7.45 -12.52
CA ARG A 64 0.71 -8.05 -11.76
C ARG A 64 1.58 -7.00 -11.06
N ILE A 65 1.86 -5.88 -11.72
CA ILE A 65 2.58 -4.76 -11.11
C ILE A 65 1.78 -4.19 -9.95
N GLN A 66 0.47 -3.97 -10.12
CA GLN A 66 -0.39 -3.49 -9.05
C GLN A 66 -0.46 -4.45 -7.85
N LEU A 67 -0.52 -5.77 -8.09
CA LEU A 67 -0.46 -6.76 -7.01
C LEU A 67 0.86 -6.71 -6.24
N LEU A 68 1.98 -6.49 -6.93
CA LEU A 68 3.28 -6.33 -6.27
C LEU A 68 3.33 -5.06 -5.43
N VAL A 69 2.83 -3.94 -5.97
CA VAL A 69 2.71 -2.66 -5.25
C VAL A 69 1.80 -2.82 -4.03
N PHE A 70 0.68 -3.52 -4.16
CA PHE A 70 -0.24 -3.83 -3.08
C PHE A 70 0.46 -4.61 -1.97
N LYS A 71 1.21 -5.66 -2.32
CA LYS A 71 1.95 -6.49 -1.35
C LYS A 71 3.05 -5.71 -0.64
N HIS A 72 3.71 -4.78 -1.33
CA HIS A 72 4.70 -3.89 -0.73
C HIS A 72 4.06 -2.88 0.23
N LYS A 73 3.03 -2.15 -0.23
CA LYS A 73 2.35 -1.09 0.54
C LYS A 73 1.56 -1.62 1.74
N MET A 74 1.23 -2.91 1.79
CA MET A 74 0.59 -3.51 2.95
C MET A 74 1.52 -3.81 4.11
N LYS A 75 2.84 -3.75 3.91
CA LYS A 75 3.82 -3.92 4.98
C LYS A 75 4.15 -2.56 5.58
N ASN A 76 3.82 -2.39 6.86
CA ASN A 76 4.23 -1.24 7.64
C ASN A 76 5.34 -1.64 8.60
N LEU A 77 6.33 -0.77 8.77
CA LEU A 77 7.29 -0.92 9.84
C LEU A 77 6.58 -0.61 11.15
N VAL A 78 6.36 -1.63 11.97
CA VAL A 78 5.70 -1.51 13.27
C VAL A 78 6.76 -1.63 14.35
N TRP A 79 6.85 -0.62 15.21
CA TRP A 79 7.69 -0.68 16.40
C TRP A 79 7.15 -1.78 17.34
N THR A 80 7.98 -2.78 17.62
CA THR A 80 7.61 -3.92 18.49
C THR A 80 8.32 -3.87 19.84
N SER A 81 9.59 -3.45 19.85
CA SER A 81 10.40 -3.27 21.04
C SER A 81 11.68 -2.50 20.68
N GLY A 82 12.34 -1.89 21.68
CA GLY A 82 13.61 -1.18 21.49
C GLY A 82 13.60 0.24 22.05
N ILE A 83 14.75 0.92 21.95
CA ILE A 83 14.93 2.29 22.46
C ILE A 83 14.66 3.34 21.36
N SER A 84 14.93 2.98 20.10
CA SER A 84 14.68 3.85 18.96
C SER A 84 13.26 3.66 18.43
N ALA A 85 12.56 4.77 18.23
CA ALA A 85 11.25 4.77 17.58
C ALA A 85 11.31 4.44 16.07
N LEU A 86 12.53 4.30 15.50
CA LEU A 86 12.77 3.90 14.13
C LEU A 86 13.03 2.40 13.98
N ASP A 87 13.20 1.67 15.10
CA ASP A 87 13.37 0.22 15.08
C ASP A 87 11.99 -0.45 14.98
N GLY A 88 11.91 -1.59 14.30
CA GLY A 88 10.65 -2.32 14.17
C GLY A 88 10.71 -3.50 13.21
N GLU A 89 9.60 -4.20 13.11
CA GLU A 89 9.42 -5.30 12.16
C GLU A 89 8.34 -4.96 11.15
N PHE A 90 8.53 -5.40 9.90
CA PHE A 90 7.50 -5.25 8.88
C PHE A 90 6.33 -6.16 9.18
N GLN A 91 5.20 -5.57 9.54
CA GLN A 91 3.95 -6.28 9.76
C GLN A 91 2.92 -5.90 8.70
N SER A 92 2.14 -6.88 8.26
CA SER A 92 0.98 -6.64 7.42
C SER A 92 -0.24 -6.42 8.28
N ALA A 93 -0.84 -5.24 8.19
CA ALA A 93 -2.11 -4.94 8.86
C ALA A 93 -3.34 -5.34 8.03
N SER A 94 -3.14 -5.99 6.88
CA SER A 94 -4.24 -6.41 6.01
C SER A 94 -4.94 -7.65 6.54
N GLU A 95 -6.26 -7.68 6.39
CA GLU A 95 -7.12 -8.85 6.65
C GLU A 95 -7.01 -9.93 5.56
N VAL A 96 -6.30 -9.65 4.48
CA VAL A 96 -6.14 -10.54 3.33
C VAL A 96 -4.66 -10.60 2.95
N ASP A 97 -4.13 -11.80 2.78
CA ASP A 97 -2.84 -12.07 2.14
C ASP A 97 -3.06 -12.94 0.90
N PHE A 98 -2.08 -12.95 0.00
CA PHE A 98 -2.12 -13.81 -1.18
C PHE A 98 -0.73 -14.15 -1.70
N TYR A 99 -0.67 -15.21 -2.49
CA TYR A 99 0.47 -15.53 -3.34
C TYR A 99 0.00 -15.86 -4.76
N ILE A 100 0.93 -15.79 -5.71
CA ILE A 100 0.66 -16.08 -7.12
C ILE A 100 1.40 -17.37 -7.46
N ASP A 101 0.67 -18.39 -7.89
CA ASP A 101 1.22 -19.60 -8.51
C ASP A 101 0.92 -19.56 -10.01
N LYS A 102 1.96 -19.31 -10.82
CA LYS A 102 1.87 -19.07 -12.26
C LYS A 102 0.86 -17.97 -12.60
N ASP A 103 -0.33 -18.34 -13.07
CA ASP A 103 -1.41 -17.45 -13.47
C ASP A 103 -2.61 -17.49 -12.50
N MET A 104 -2.46 -18.17 -11.36
CA MET A 104 -3.48 -18.30 -10.33
C MET A 104 -3.08 -17.53 -9.07
N ILE A 105 -3.98 -16.67 -8.59
CA ILE A 105 -3.83 -15.98 -7.32
C ILE A 105 -4.51 -16.83 -6.25
N HIS A 106 -3.76 -17.18 -5.20
CA HIS A 106 -4.26 -17.88 -4.03
C HIS A 106 -4.38 -16.91 -2.87
N ILE A 107 -5.60 -16.77 -2.33
CA ILE A 107 -5.95 -15.76 -1.33
C ILE A 107 -6.19 -16.44 0.00
N ALA A 108 -5.60 -15.89 1.06
CA ALA A 108 -5.75 -16.33 2.44
C ALA A 108 -6.36 -15.21 3.29
N ASP A 109 -7.37 -15.56 4.07
CA ASP A 109 -7.89 -14.69 5.13
C ASP A 109 -6.90 -14.70 6.31
N THR A 110 -6.36 -13.53 6.66
CA THR A 110 -5.40 -13.37 7.76
C THR A 110 -6.06 -12.86 9.03
N LYS A 111 -7.40 -12.72 9.05
CA LYS A 111 -8.13 -12.31 10.24
C LYS A 111 -8.05 -13.39 11.31
N VAL A 112 -7.31 -13.11 12.38
CA VAL A 112 -7.33 -13.95 13.58
C VAL A 112 -8.68 -13.77 14.27
N ALA A 113 -9.55 -14.78 14.20
CA ALA A 113 -10.78 -14.78 14.97
C ALA A 113 -10.45 -14.66 16.47
N ARG A 114 -11.11 -13.74 17.19
CA ARG A 114 -11.00 -13.67 18.65
C ARG A 114 -11.48 -15.01 19.21
N ARG A 115 -10.57 -15.80 19.80
CA ARG A 115 -10.95 -16.97 20.58
C ARG A 115 -11.59 -16.44 21.87
N TYR A 116 -12.92 -16.46 21.93
CA TYR A 116 -13.61 -16.36 23.21
C TYR A 116 -13.33 -17.67 23.95
N GLY A 117 -12.52 -17.59 24.99
CA GLY A 117 -12.25 -18.66 25.94
C GLY A 117 -12.50 -18.15 27.34
#